data_AF-A0A348UYX1-F1
#
_entry.id   AF-A0A348UYX1-F1
#
_cell.length_a   1.000
_cell.length_b   1.000
_cell.length_c   1.000
_cell.angle_alpha   90.00
_cell.angle_beta   90.00
_cell.angle_gamma   90.00
#
_symmetry.space_group_name_H-M   'P 1'
#
loop_
_entity.id
_entity.type
_entity.pdbx_description
1 polymer ?
#
loop_
_entity_poly.entity_id
_entity_poly.type
_entity_poly.pdbx_seq_one_letter_code
_entity_poly.pdbx_strand_id
1 'polypeptide(L)'
;MIKLNQKIRSLKMNCKAIASCVVAAICFLLLSVFPVSADTLTIYNGFYGVKDVTLTHDGNLNTMKTDVGMILVDSGGDTWAFCVDLGTKLISGDYEFTAEVPADYNSKLLYVEWLLDESADIAYAMKSNYQSAALQLAVWEILIDFVDDSTTNYGLNLALSAYDNVPANKFWYDSDSTFDNVDAWYNSYINSLISALNASGGFGYTSSGDYIVADFANNQDLIVKVVPEPTTALLLGFGLLGLCAVGRKRA
;
A
#
# COMPACT_ATOMS: atom_id res chain seq x y z
N MET A 1 -13.35 40.79 -63.40
CA MET A 1 -12.49 41.18 -62.25
C MET A 1 -12.99 40.64 -60.89
N ILE A 2 -14.27 40.27 -60.72
CA ILE A 2 -14.85 39.86 -59.42
C ILE A 2 -14.49 38.41 -58.99
N LYS A 3 -14.27 37.48 -59.95
CA LYS A 3 -13.95 36.07 -59.64
C LYS A 3 -12.58 35.84 -58.99
N LEU A 4 -11.63 36.78 -59.11
CA LEU A 4 -10.28 36.62 -58.55
C LEU A 4 -10.25 36.86 -57.02
N ASN A 5 -11.06 37.80 -56.53
CA ASN A 5 -11.12 38.15 -55.10
C ASN A 5 -11.79 37.07 -54.22
N GLN A 6 -12.72 36.29 -54.78
CA GLN A 6 -13.37 35.18 -54.05
C GLN A 6 -12.40 34.02 -53.81
N LYS A 7 -11.51 33.75 -54.78
CA LYS A 7 -10.51 32.66 -54.70
C LYS A 7 -9.43 32.96 -53.65
N ILE A 8 -9.00 34.22 -53.54
CA ILE A 8 -7.99 34.65 -52.55
C ILE A 8 -8.55 34.60 -51.11
N ARG A 9 -9.84 34.94 -50.90
CA ARG A 9 -10.50 34.81 -49.58
C ARG A 9 -10.63 33.35 -49.13
N SER A 10 -10.98 32.44 -50.04
CA SER A 10 -11.06 31.00 -49.74
C SER A 10 -9.69 30.41 -49.36
N LEU A 11 -8.61 30.81 -50.05
CA LEU A 11 -7.24 30.39 -49.72
C LEU A 11 -6.78 30.88 -48.33
N LYS A 12 -7.08 32.13 -47.96
CA LYS A 12 -6.73 32.67 -46.64
C LYS A 12 -7.51 32.01 -45.49
N MET A 13 -8.76 31.60 -45.73
CA MET A 13 -9.59 30.92 -44.73
C MET A 13 -9.11 29.48 -44.49
N ASN A 14 -8.66 28.79 -45.55
CA ASN A 14 -8.10 27.44 -45.45
C ASN A 14 -6.74 27.43 -44.72
N CYS A 15 -5.86 28.42 -44.93
CA CYS A 15 -4.59 28.49 -44.18
C CYS A 15 -4.78 28.70 -42.66
N LYS A 16 -5.80 29.46 -42.24
CA LYS A 16 -6.09 29.65 -40.80
C LYS A 16 -6.65 28.38 -40.15
N ALA A 17 -7.52 27.64 -40.85
CA ALA A 17 -8.03 26.35 -40.37
C ALA A 17 -6.92 25.29 -40.28
N ILE A 18 -6.01 25.24 -41.27
CA ILE A 18 -4.88 24.32 -41.29
C ILE A 18 -3.89 24.65 -40.15
N ALA A 19 -3.56 25.93 -39.94
CA ALA A 19 -2.70 26.34 -38.82
C ALA A 19 -3.31 25.98 -37.45
N SER A 20 -4.63 26.11 -37.30
CA SER A 20 -5.32 25.76 -36.04
C SER A 20 -5.35 24.24 -35.79
N CYS A 21 -5.48 23.42 -36.83
CA CYS A 21 -5.41 21.96 -36.70
C CYS A 21 -3.98 21.48 -36.38
N VAL A 22 -2.95 22.12 -36.95
CA VAL A 22 -1.54 21.77 -36.68
C VAL A 22 -1.16 22.10 -35.23
N VAL A 23 -1.59 23.25 -34.70
CA VAL A 23 -1.34 23.60 -33.28
C VAL A 23 -2.08 22.66 -32.33
N ALA A 24 -3.31 22.26 -32.64
CA ALA A 24 -4.06 21.29 -31.84
C ALA A 24 -3.40 19.90 -31.85
N ALA A 25 -2.87 19.46 -32.99
CA ALA A 25 -2.14 18.19 -33.11
C ALA A 25 -0.82 18.20 -32.34
N ILE A 26 -0.08 19.32 -32.35
CA ILE A 26 1.17 19.49 -31.57
C ILE A 26 0.86 19.52 -30.07
N CYS A 27 -0.22 20.18 -29.62
CA CYS A 27 -0.63 20.14 -28.22
C CYS A 27 -1.07 18.73 -27.78
N PHE A 28 -1.75 17.96 -28.64
CA PHE A 28 -2.10 16.56 -28.35
C PHE A 28 -0.86 15.65 -28.30
N LEU A 29 0.11 15.85 -29.20
CA LEU A 29 1.38 15.12 -29.21
C LEU A 29 2.27 15.45 -28.00
N LEU A 30 2.23 16.69 -27.50
CA LEU A 30 2.96 17.08 -26.28
C LEU A 30 2.30 16.57 -25.00
N LEU A 31 0.98 16.33 -25.03
CA LEU A 31 0.24 15.72 -23.91
C LEU A 31 0.36 14.18 -23.88
N SER A 32 0.88 13.54 -24.94
CA SER A 32 1.15 12.09 -24.95
C SER A 32 2.56 11.72 -24.48
N VAL A 33 3.37 12.71 -24.07
CA VAL A 33 4.73 12.51 -23.55
C VAL A 33 4.77 12.87 -22.05
N PHE A 34 3.79 12.39 -21.29
CA PHE A 34 4.01 12.29 -19.85
C PHE A 34 4.90 11.06 -19.63
N PRO A 35 6.01 11.17 -18.88
CA PRO A 35 6.68 9.97 -18.40
C PRO A 35 5.64 9.16 -17.62
N VAL A 36 5.53 7.87 -17.92
CA VAL A 36 5.01 6.91 -16.95
C VAL A 36 6.03 6.95 -15.81
N SER A 37 5.80 7.81 -14.83
CA SER A 37 6.57 7.77 -13.60
C SER A 37 6.23 6.45 -12.93
N ALA A 38 7.22 5.57 -12.78
CA ALA A 38 7.14 4.52 -11.79
C ALA A 38 6.88 5.20 -10.44
N ASP A 39 5.92 4.69 -9.67
CA ASP A 39 5.68 5.23 -8.34
C ASP A 39 6.89 4.90 -7.46
N THR A 40 7.35 5.89 -6.73
CA THR A 40 8.51 5.78 -5.84
C THR A 40 8.04 5.81 -4.40
N LEU A 41 8.44 4.80 -3.62
CA LEU A 41 8.24 4.76 -2.18
C LEU A 41 9.57 5.08 -1.50
N THR A 42 9.58 6.05 -0.59
CA THR A 42 10.75 6.31 0.26
C THR A 42 10.59 5.59 1.58
N ILE A 43 11.57 4.78 1.95
CA ILE A 43 11.58 4.06 3.22
C ILE A 43 12.51 4.77 4.18
N TYR A 44 11.95 5.34 5.25
CA TYR A 44 12.73 6.05 6.24
C TYR A 44 13.48 5.08 7.17
N ASN A 45 14.57 5.56 7.77
CA ASN A 45 15.30 4.82 8.82
C ASN A 45 14.56 4.84 10.19
N GLY A 46 13.25 5.00 10.18
CA GLY A 46 12.39 5.06 11.36
C GLY A 46 11.36 3.94 11.33
N PHE A 47 11.16 3.29 12.47
CA PHE A 47 10.13 2.26 12.64
C PHE A 47 9.60 2.29 14.08
N TYR A 48 8.35 1.87 14.26
CA TYR A 48 7.77 1.60 15.58
C TYR A 48 7.62 0.09 15.72
N GLY A 49 8.31 -0.50 16.68
CA GLY A 49 8.34 -1.95 16.79
C GLY A 49 9.28 -2.49 17.84
N VAL A 50 9.44 -3.80 17.80
CA VAL A 50 10.26 -4.60 18.70
C VAL A 50 11.31 -5.34 17.89
N LYS A 51 12.50 -5.50 18.48
CA LYS A 51 13.64 -6.15 17.83
C LYS A 51 13.83 -7.57 18.32
N ASP A 52 14.51 -8.37 17.51
CA ASP A 52 14.95 -9.73 17.85
C ASP A 52 13.79 -10.68 18.27
N VAL A 53 12.59 -10.47 17.70
CA VAL A 53 11.45 -11.37 17.93
C VAL A 53 11.71 -12.69 17.23
N THR A 54 11.46 -13.78 17.95
CA THR A 54 11.76 -15.13 17.50
C THR A 54 10.54 -15.72 16.80
N LEU A 55 10.67 -16.07 15.52
CA LEU A 55 9.60 -16.61 14.69
C LEU A 55 9.94 -18.02 14.21
N THR A 56 8.93 -18.82 13.94
CA THR A 56 9.01 -20.11 13.25
C THR A 56 7.97 -20.12 12.13
N HIS A 57 8.35 -20.55 10.93
CA HIS A 57 7.40 -20.67 9.81
C HIS A 57 7.77 -21.78 8.82
N ASP A 58 6.78 -22.22 8.04
CA ASP A 58 6.94 -23.06 6.83
C ASP A 58 7.80 -24.32 6.97
N GLY A 59 7.55 -25.09 8.01
CA GLY A 59 8.27 -26.35 8.24
C GLY A 59 9.76 -26.22 8.53
N ASN A 60 10.26 -25.00 8.71
CA ASN A 60 11.62 -24.77 9.14
C ASN A 60 11.68 -24.76 10.68
N LEU A 61 12.38 -25.74 11.26
CA LEU A 61 12.62 -25.78 12.71
C LEU A 61 13.66 -24.74 13.15
N ASN A 62 14.35 -24.08 12.21
CA ASN A 62 15.25 -22.99 12.56
C ASN A 62 14.42 -21.75 12.87
N THR A 63 14.40 -21.39 14.14
CA THR A 63 13.86 -20.12 14.57
C THR A 63 14.63 -18.98 13.89
N MET A 64 13.90 -18.00 13.37
CA MET A 64 14.48 -16.76 12.84
C MET A 64 14.28 -15.64 13.86
N LYS A 65 15.28 -14.76 13.97
CA LYS A 65 15.13 -13.50 14.71
C LYS A 65 14.99 -12.37 13.72
N THR A 66 13.94 -11.57 13.90
CA THR A 66 13.70 -10.39 13.07
C THR A 66 13.15 -9.24 13.89
N ASP A 67 13.33 -8.04 13.36
CA ASP A 67 12.64 -6.86 13.84
C ASP A 67 11.20 -6.90 13.31
N VAL A 68 10.24 -6.56 14.15
CA VAL A 68 8.81 -6.60 13.82
C VAL A 68 8.16 -5.28 14.19
N GLY A 69 7.40 -4.70 13.26
CA GLY A 69 6.72 -3.46 13.52
C GLY A 69 6.32 -2.70 12.27
N MET A 70 5.86 -1.48 12.51
CA MET A 70 5.43 -0.53 11.51
C MET A 70 6.63 0.24 10.98
N ILE A 71 6.74 0.31 9.65
CA ILE A 71 7.80 1.00 8.94
C ILE A 71 7.30 2.38 8.51
N LEU A 72 8.11 3.41 8.68
CA LEU A 72 7.77 4.76 8.25
C LEU A 72 8.17 4.95 6.79
N VAL A 73 7.22 5.39 5.97
CA VAL A 73 7.42 5.54 4.52
C VAL A 73 6.83 6.85 4.00
N ASP A 74 7.28 7.27 2.83
CA ASP A 74 6.69 8.36 2.04
C ASP A 74 6.13 7.80 0.74
N SER A 75 4.82 7.97 0.54
CA SER A 75 4.11 7.61 -0.69
C SER A 75 3.31 8.79 -1.22
N GLY A 76 3.94 9.97 -1.35
CA GLY A 76 3.25 11.23 -1.62
C GLY A 76 2.78 11.94 -0.34
N GLY A 77 3.33 11.53 0.80
CA GLY A 77 3.06 11.99 2.15
C GLY A 77 3.55 10.97 3.19
N ASP A 78 3.98 11.48 4.36
CA ASP A 78 4.41 10.65 5.49
C ASP A 78 3.29 9.69 5.92
N THR A 79 3.56 8.40 5.82
CA THR A 79 2.63 7.34 6.20
C THR A 79 3.40 6.15 6.79
N TRP A 80 2.71 5.04 6.93
CA TRP A 80 3.23 3.81 7.47
C TRP A 80 3.02 2.64 6.51
N ALA A 81 3.82 1.60 6.73
CA ALA A 81 3.76 0.35 5.97
C ALA A 81 4.03 -0.86 6.87
N PHE A 82 3.58 -2.03 6.42
CA PHE A 82 3.88 -3.33 7.03
C PHE A 82 4.38 -4.32 5.98
N CYS A 83 5.29 -5.21 6.38
CA CYS A 83 5.78 -6.29 5.53
C CYS A 83 4.67 -7.30 5.25
N VAL A 84 4.52 -7.76 3.99
CA VAL A 84 3.53 -8.78 3.62
C VAL A 84 4.11 -10.18 3.43
N ASP A 85 5.42 -10.32 3.42
CA ASP A 85 6.13 -11.60 3.32
C ASP A 85 7.19 -11.76 4.42
N LEU A 86 7.76 -12.97 4.53
CA LEU A 86 8.89 -13.28 5.39
C LEU A 86 10.11 -13.68 4.55
N GLY A 87 11.29 -13.28 5.01
CA GLY A 87 12.57 -13.83 4.52
C GLY A 87 13.28 -12.98 3.47
N THR A 88 12.68 -11.88 3.05
CA THR A 88 13.36 -10.83 2.28
C THR A 88 13.79 -9.69 3.21
N LYS A 89 14.80 -8.92 2.81
CA LYS A 89 15.32 -7.83 3.64
C LYS A 89 14.92 -6.49 3.05
N LEU A 90 14.44 -5.61 3.91
CA LEU A 90 14.24 -4.21 3.58
C LEU A 90 15.42 -3.36 4.07
N ILE A 91 15.82 -2.37 3.27
CA ILE A 91 16.83 -1.37 3.63
C ILE A 91 16.17 -0.01 3.44
N SER A 92 16.57 0.99 4.24
CA SER A 92 16.09 2.37 4.03
C SER A 92 16.60 2.92 2.69
N GLY A 93 15.74 3.62 1.95
CA GLY A 93 16.08 4.21 0.66
C GLY A 93 14.85 4.43 -0.21
N ASP A 94 15.11 4.88 -1.43
CA ASP A 94 14.08 5.08 -2.45
C ASP A 94 13.94 3.81 -3.29
N TYR A 95 12.70 3.37 -3.46
CA TYR A 95 12.39 2.17 -4.22
C TYR A 95 11.35 2.48 -5.29
N GLU A 96 11.60 2.02 -6.50
CA GLU A 96 10.57 1.88 -7.53
C GLU A 96 9.75 0.63 -7.23
N PHE A 97 8.43 0.71 -7.34
CA PHE A 97 7.55 -0.42 -7.10
C PHE A 97 6.46 -0.54 -8.15
N THR A 98 5.89 -1.74 -8.25
CA THR A 98 4.62 -1.95 -8.94
C THR A 98 3.51 -1.98 -7.91
N ALA A 99 2.50 -1.14 -8.08
CA ALA A 99 1.33 -1.12 -7.21
C ALA A 99 0.38 -2.25 -7.58
N GLU A 100 0.13 -3.16 -6.65
CA GLU A 100 -0.85 -4.22 -6.80
C GLU A 100 -2.08 -3.97 -5.91
N VAL A 101 -3.25 -4.32 -6.44
CA VAL A 101 -4.49 -4.30 -5.65
C VAL A 101 -4.43 -5.48 -4.68
N PRO A 102 -4.69 -5.27 -3.37
CA PRO A 102 -4.44 -6.32 -2.39
C PRO A 102 -5.23 -7.62 -2.65
N ALA A 103 -6.47 -7.51 -3.15
CA ALA A 103 -7.29 -8.68 -3.48
C ALA A 103 -6.72 -9.57 -4.60
N ASP A 104 -5.94 -8.99 -5.53
CA ASP A 104 -5.29 -9.73 -6.62
C ASP A 104 -3.98 -10.38 -6.15
N TYR A 105 -3.31 -9.79 -5.16
CA TYR A 105 -2.08 -10.31 -4.56
C TYR A 105 -2.36 -11.53 -3.66
N ASN A 106 -3.32 -11.42 -2.73
CA ASN A 106 -3.71 -12.51 -1.84
C ASN A 106 -5.13 -12.28 -1.32
N SER A 107 -6.02 -13.27 -1.45
CA SER A 107 -7.41 -13.13 -0.99
C SER A 107 -7.54 -12.84 0.51
N LYS A 108 -6.55 -13.21 1.32
CA LYS A 108 -6.50 -12.90 2.76
C LYS A 108 -6.10 -11.46 3.07
N LEU A 109 -5.61 -10.69 2.10
CA LEU A 109 -5.29 -9.28 2.30
C LEU A 109 -6.53 -8.44 2.63
N LEU A 110 -7.73 -8.88 2.24
CA LEU A 110 -8.95 -8.20 2.69
C LEU A 110 -9.11 -8.22 4.23
N TYR A 111 -8.65 -9.28 4.88
CA TYR A 111 -8.63 -9.37 6.35
C TYR A 111 -7.53 -8.48 6.95
N VAL A 112 -6.40 -8.37 6.25
CA VAL A 112 -5.32 -7.46 6.64
C VAL A 112 -5.78 -6.01 6.52
N GLU A 113 -6.41 -5.61 5.42
CA GLU A 113 -6.97 -4.26 5.23
C GLU A 113 -7.95 -3.90 6.36
N TRP A 114 -8.88 -4.79 6.69
CA TRP A 114 -9.79 -4.58 7.81
C TRP A 114 -9.04 -4.37 9.14
N LEU A 115 -8.05 -5.23 9.42
CA LEU A 115 -7.26 -5.12 10.64
C LEU A 115 -6.51 -3.78 10.72
N LEU A 116 -5.94 -3.36 9.60
CA LEU A 116 -5.17 -2.13 9.48
C LEU A 116 -6.09 -0.90 9.62
N ASP A 117 -7.27 -0.90 9.02
CA ASP A 117 -8.26 0.17 9.18
C ASP A 117 -8.68 0.36 10.65
N GLU A 118 -8.88 -0.74 11.37
CA GLU A 118 -9.31 -0.69 12.77
C GLU A 118 -8.19 -0.26 13.73
N SER A 119 -6.92 -0.46 13.36
CA SER A 119 -5.83 -0.48 14.36
C SER A 119 -4.59 0.34 14.01
N ALA A 120 -4.21 0.45 12.74
CA ALA A 120 -2.90 0.96 12.37
C ALA A 120 -2.76 2.47 12.59
N ASP A 121 -3.79 3.27 12.29
CA ASP A 121 -3.77 4.71 12.56
C ASP A 121 -3.68 5.01 14.07
N ILE A 122 -4.32 4.19 14.91
CA ILE A 122 -4.23 4.31 16.37
C ILE A 122 -2.78 4.02 16.83
N ALA A 123 -2.21 2.91 16.36
CA ALA A 123 -0.83 2.53 16.69
C ALA A 123 0.18 3.61 16.23
N TYR A 124 -0.02 4.17 15.03
CA TYR A 124 0.79 5.24 14.47
C TYR A 124 0.68 6.54 15.27
N ALA A 125 -0.54 6.98 15.59
CA ALA A 125 -0.79 8.17 16.39
C ALA A 125 -0.19 8.07 17.79
N MET A 126 -0.24 6.88 18.39
CA MET A 126 0.36 6.60 19.69
C MET A 126 1.88 6.36 19.63
N LYS A 127 2.45 6.15 18.44
CA LYS A 127 3.86 5.76 18.24
C LYS A 127 4.20 4.52 19.07
N SER A 128 3.26 3.57 19.13
CA SER A 128 3.34 2.44 20.05
C SER A 128 4.15 1.31 19.43
N ASN A 129 5.33 1.03 20.00
CA ASN A 129 6.17 -0.08 19.57
C ASN A 129 5.47 -1.44 19.71
N TYR A 130 4.74 -1.66 20.82
CA TYR A 130 4.11 -2.96 21.08
C TYR A 130 2.89 -3.21 20.19
N GLN A 131 2.05 -2.21 19.97
CA GLN A 131 0.91 -2.33 19.05
C GLN A 131 1.38 -2.53 17.62
N SER A 132 2.39 -1.76 17.19
CA SER A 132 2.95 -1.88 15.85
C SER A 132 3.60 -3.24 15.61
N ALA A 133 4.37 -3.74 16.59
CA ALA A 133 4.94 -5.09 16.56
C ALA A 133 3.85 -6.17 16.48
N ALA A 134 2.83 -6.08 17.33
CA ALA A 134 1.72 -7.00 17.34
C ALA A 134 0.90 -6.98 16.03
N LEU A 135 0.73 -5.81 15.41
CA LEU A 135 0.09 -5.68 14.10
C LEU A 135 0.91 -6.38 13.01
N GLN A 136 2.23 -6.18 12.97
CA GLN A 136 3.10 -6.87 12.00
C GLN A 136 3.03 -8.40 12.14
N LEU A 137 3.02 -8.91 13.37
CA LEU A 137 2.86 -10.34 13.64
C LEU A 137 1.48 -10.84 13.20
N ALA A 138 0.42 -10.08 13.47
CA ALA A 138 -0.93 -10.43 13.05
C ALA A 138 -1.10 -10.42 11.53
N VAL A 139 -0.44 -9.49 10.81
CA VAL A 139 -0.40 -9.46 9.34
C VAL A 139 0.18 -10.76 8.80
N TRP A 140 1.32 -11.22 9.32
CA TRP A 140 1.93 -12.48 8.87
C TRP A 140 1.11 -13.71 9.25
N GLU A 141 0.53 -13.75 10.46
CA GLU A 141 -0.43 -14.80 10.84
C GLU A 141 -1.55 -14.90 9.80
N ILE A 142 -2.17 -13.76 9.46
CA ILE A 142 -3.25 -13.69 8.47
C ILE A 142 -2.79 -14.23 7.12
N LEU A 143 -1.66 -13.75 6.61
CA LEU A 143 -1.22 -14.10 5.26
C LEU A 143 -0.76 -15.56 5.16
N ILE A 144 -0.07 -16.08 6.18
CA ILE A 144 0.60 -17.38 6.14
C ILE A 144 -0.32 -18.50 6.66
N ASP A 145 -0.79 -18.40 7.91
CA ASP A 145 -1.41 -19.51 8.64
C ASP A 145 -2.93 -19.39 8.73
N PHE A 146 -3.48 -18.19 8.67
CA PHE A 146 -4.87 -17.97 9.05
C PHE A 146 -5.84 -18.78 8.19
N VAL A 147 -6.62 -19.60 8.89
CA VAL A 147 -7.73 -20.38 8.37
C VAL A 147 -8.99 -19.77 8.97
N ASP A 148 -9.98 -19.44 8.15
CA ASP A 148 -11.29 -18.90 8.59
C ASP A 148 -12.13 -19.98 9.27
N ASP A 149 -11.64 -20.49 10.41
CA ASP A 149 -12.30 -21.46 11.26
C ASP A 149 -12.06 -21.08 12.73
N SER A 150 -13.17 -20.89 13.45
CA SER A 150 -13.23 -20.58 14.89
C SER A 150 -12.56 -21.62 15.81
N THR A 151 -12.13 -22.77 15.27
CA THR A 151 -11.52 -23.88 16.03
C THR A 151 -10.00 -23.93 15.96
N THR A 152 -9.36 -23.10 15.15
CA THR A 152 -7.90 -23.11 14.95
C THR A 152 -7.17 -22.33 16.04
N ASN A 153 -6.11 -22.91 16.62
CA ASN A 153 -5.19 -22.17 17.47
C ASN A 153 -4.29 -21.31 16.60
N TYR A 154 -4.42 -19.98 16.71
CA TYR A 154 -3.59 -19.01 16.02
C TYR A 154 -2.26 -18.80 16.76
N GLY A 155 -1.19 -18.56 16.00
CA GLY A 155 0.23 -18.81 16.26
C GLY A 155 0.92 -18.21 17.49
N LEU A 156 0.26 -18.12 18.64
CA LEU A 156 0.88 -17.75 19.90
C LEU A 156 1.15 -18.99 20.75
N ASN A 157 2.40 -19.13 21.19
CA ASN A 157 2.86 -20.22 22.05
C ASN A 157 2.71 -21.63 21.45
N LEU A 158 3.67 -22.02 20.60
CA LEU A 158 3.95 -23.43 20.41
C LEU A 158 4.55 -23.97 21.73
N ALA A 159 3.87 -24.88 22.42
CA ALA A 159 4.51 -25.60 23.50
C ALA A 159 5.79 -26.27 22.96
N LEU A 160 6.93 -26.11 23.65
CA LEU A 160 8.25 -26.68 23.27
C LEU A 160 8.20 -28.19 22.91
N SER A 161 7.15 -28.91 23.32
CA SER A 161 6.92 -30.32 23.00
C SER A 161 6.35 -30.60 21.61
N ALA A 162 6.04 -29.59 20.78
CA ALA A 162 5.47 -29.77 19.44
C ALA A 162 6.51 -29.64 18.29
N TYR A 163 7.80 -29.51 18.62
CA TYR A 163 8.90 -29.32 17.66
C TYR A 163 9.20 -30.51 16.73
N ASP A 164 8.48 -31.63 16.83
CA ASP A 164 8.80 -32.80 16.02
C ASP A 164 8.42 -32.62 14.54
N ASN A 165 7.42 -31.77 14.21
CA ASN A 165 7.09 -31.36 12.84
C ASN A 165 6.33 -30.04 12.83
N VAL A 166 6.91 -29.01 12.22
CA VAL A 166 6.24 -27.75 11.87
C VAL A 166 5.57 -27.97 10.50
N PRO A 167 4.24 -27.92 10.35
CA PRO A 167 3.62 -28.08 9.03
C PRO A 167 3.97 -26.90 8.10
N ALA A 168 3.93 -27.12 6.80
CA ALA A 168 4.03 -26.03 5.82
C ALA A 168 2.84 -25.06 5.96
N ASN A 169 3.02 -23.79 5.60
CA ASN A 169 2.00 -22.72 5.71
C ASN A 169 1.51 -22.51 7.13
N LYS A 170 2.44 -22.54 8.08
CA LYS A 170 2.17 -22.27 9.47
C LYS A 170 3.09 -21.18 9.98
N PHE A 171 2.58 -20.34 10.87
CA PHE A 171 3.28 -19.21 11.44
C PHE A 171 3.16 -19.28 12.95
N TRP A 172 4.29 -19.07 13.63
CA TRP A 172 4.31 -18.89 15.08
C TRP A 172 5.34 -17.85 15.43
N TYR A 173 5.09 -17.16 16.54
CA TYR A 173 6.14 -16.44 17.23
C TYR A 173 6.23 -16.93 18.68
N ASP A 174 7.45 -16.95 19.18
CA ASP A 174 7.73 -17.34 20.55
C ASP A 174 7.27 -16.21 21.48
N SER A 175 6.31 -16.51 22.34
CA SER A 175 5.88 -15.53 23.35
C SER A 175 7.04 -15.35 24.31
N ASP A 176 7.48 -14.12 24.49
CA ASP A 176 8.58 -13.81 25.40
C ASP A 176 8.04 -12.91 26.51
N SER A 177 8.34 -13.25 27.76
CA SER A 177 7.99 -12.42 28.92
C SER A 177 8.56 -11.00 28.85
N THR A 178 9.58 -10.76 28.03
CA THR A 178 10.09 -9.41 27.75
C THR A 178 9.15 -8.58 26.86
N PHE A 179 8.24 -9.24 26.17
CA PHE A 179 7.28 -8.70 25.22
C PHE A 179 5.82 -8.97 25.61
N ASP A 180 5.51 -9.17 26.90
CA ASP A 180 4.15 -9.44 27.42
C ASP A 180 3.05 -8.52 26.81
N ASN A 181 3.38 -7.27 26.49
CA ASN A 181 2.46 -6.34 25.85
C ASN A 181 2.18 -6.66 24.37
N VAL A 182 3.18 -7.15 23.62
CA VAL A 182 3.00 -7.59 22.23
C VAL A 182 2.02 -8.75 22.18
N ASP A 183 2.18 -9.73 23.09
CA ASP A 183 1.33 -10.91 23.15
C ASP A 183 -0.14 -10.56 23.38
N ALA A 184 -0.39 -9.64 24.31
CA ALA A 184 -1.73 -9.16 24.61
C ALA A 184 -2.36 -8.44 23.40
N TRP A 185 -1.61 -7.57 22.73
CA TRP A 185 -2.10 -6.85 21.55
C TRP A 185 -2.35 -7.78 20.37
N TYR A 186 -1.43 -8.70 20.10
CA TYR A 186 -1.58 -9.69 19.03
C TYR A 186 -2.84 -10.52 19.23
N ASN A 187 -3.03 -11.06 20.44
CA ASN A 187 -4.24 -11.81 20.78
C ASN A 187 -5.49 -10.95 20.59
N SER A 188 -5.44 -9.67 20.98
CA SER A 188 -6.56 -8.76 20.77
C SER A 188 -6.88 -8.58 19.29
N TYR A 189 -5.87 -8.39 18.43
CA TYR A 189 -6.08 -8.19 16.99
C TYR A 189 -6.65 -9.43 16.29
N ILE A 190 -6.06 -10.60 16.54
CA ILE A 190 -6.54 -11.86 15.97
C ILE A 190 -7.97 -12.17 16.46
N ASN A 191 -8.24 -12.02 17.76
CA ASN A 191 -9.59 -12.26 18.30
C ASN A 191 -10.63 -11.26 17.77
N SER A 192 -10.24 -10.00 17.54
CA SER A 192 -11.12 -9.01 16.91
C SER A 192 -11.49 -9.41 15.48
N LEU A 193 -10.51 -9.86 14.68
CA LEU A 193 -10.76 -10.36 13.32
C LEU A 193 -11.68 -11.58 13.34
N ILE A 194 -11.40 -12.58 14.18
CA ILE A 194 -12.25 -13.77 14.33
C ILE A 194 -13.67 -13.39 14.73
N SER A 195 -13.82 -12.42 15.63
CA SER A 195 -15.13 -11.93 16.05
C SER A 195 -15.88 -11.25 14.90
N ALA A 196 -15.17 -10.50 14.05
CA ALA A 196 -15.74 -9.86 12.87
C ALA A 196 -16.17 -10.88 11.81
N LEU A 197 -15.37 -11.92 11.58
CA LEU A 197 -15.68 -13.02 10.64
C LEU A 197 -16.91 -13.83 11.09
N ASN A 198 -17.02 -14.09 12.39
CA ASN A 198 -18.11 -14.88 12.99
C ASN A 198 -19.37 -14.06 13.33
N ALA A 199 -19.40 -12.77 12.98
CA ALA A 199 -20.58 -11.95 13.19
C ALA A 199 -21.77 -12.54 12.41
N SER A 200 -22.98 -12.48 12.99
CA SER A 200 -24.18 -13.10 12.41
C SER A 200 -24.61 -12.56 11.03
N GLY A 201 -24.01 -11.46 10.57
CA GLY A 201 -24.18 -10.89 9.23
C GLY A 201 -23.09 -11.28 8.22
N GLY A 202 -22.15 -12.16 8.61
CA GLY A 202 -20.94 -12.45 7.85
C GLY A 202 -19.90 -11.32 7.92
N PHE A 203 -18.75 -11.55 7.31
CA PHE A 203 -17.68 -10.55 7.20
C PHE A 203 -18.09 -9.42 6.25
N GLY A 204 -18.73 -8.38 6.79
CA GLY A 204 -19.30 -7.27 6.04
C GLY A 204 -18.30 -6.20 5.60
N TYR A 205 -17.01 -6.52 5.49
CA TYR A 205 -15.98 -5.58 5.06
C TYR A 205 -15.81 -5.62 3.54
N THR A 206 -15.71 -4.44 2.94
CA THR A 206 -15.33 -4.25 1.54
C THR A 206 -14.08 -3.39 1.54
N SER A 207 -13.10 -3.72 0.69
CA SER A 207 -11.86 -2.96 0.56
C SER A 207 -12.17 -1.47 0.42
N SER A 208 -11.48 -0.66 1.23
CA SER A 208 -11.59 0.80 1.20
C SER A 208 -10.98 1.39 -0.08
N GLY A 209 -10.07 0.65 -0.73
CA GLY A 209 -9.23 1.16 -1.81
C GLY A 209 -8.12 2.10 -1.31
N ASP A 210 -7.92 2.21 0.01
CA ASP A 210 -6.89 3.05 0.63
C ASP A 210 -5.55 2.33 0.76
N TYR A 211 -5.47 1.05 0.37
CA TYR A 211 -4.27 0.23 0.46
C TYR A 211 -3.80 -0.28 -0.89
N ILE A 212 -2.49 -0.35 -1.03
CA ILE A 212 -1.81 -1.03 -2.12
C ILE A 212 -0.74 -1.97 -1.54
N VAL A 213 -0.42 -3.02 -2.29
CA VAL A 213 0.81 -3.76 -2.07
C VAL A 213 1.86 -3.20 -3.02
N ALA A 214 2.94 -2.68 -2.46
CA ALA A 214 4.12 -2.28 -3.20
C ALA A 214 5.02 -3.50 -3.38
N ASP A 215 5.02 -4.04 -4.60
CA ASP A 215 5.92 -5.13 -5.03
C ASP A 215 7.27 -4.54 -5.46
N PHE A 216 8.33 -4.94 -4.75
CA PHE A 216 9.70 -4.49 -4.98
C PHE A 216 10.59 -5.52 -5.70
N ALA A 217 9.98 -6.55 -6.30
CA ALA A 217 10.52 -7.65 -7.11
C ALA A 217 11.61 -8.53 -6.46
N ASN A 218 12.61 -7.94 -5.82
CA ASN A 218 13.71 -8.62 -5.13
C ASN A 218 13.91 -8.15 -3.69
N ASN A 219 13.02 -7.28 -3.20
CA ASN A 219 13.05 -6.79 -1.82
C ASN A 219 11.76 -7.18 -1.10
N GLN A 220 11.65 -6.75 0.14
CA GLN A 220 10.49 -6.99 0.99
C GLN A 220 9.29 -6.20 0.52
N ASP A 221 8.22 -6.91 0.18
CA ASP A 221 6.97 -6.30 -0.25
C ASP A 221 6.24 -5.70 0.94
N LEU A 222 5.58 -4.57 0.69
CA LEU A 222 4.93 -3.78 1.72
C LEU A 222 3.47 -3.53 1.39
N ILE A 223 2.59 -3.69 2.37
CA ILE A 223 1.27 -3.07 2.31
C ILE A 223 1.40 -1.64 2.82
N VAL A 224 0.98 -0.68 2.01
CA VAL A 224 1.11 0.75 2.25
C VAL A 224 -0.26 1.40 2.19
N LYS A 225 -0.54 2.30 3.13
CA LYS A 225 -1.70 3.19 3.05
C LYS A 225 -1.42 4.30 2.05
N VAL A 226 -2.19 4.32 0.96
CA VAL A 226 -2.11 5.35 -0.06
C VAL A 226 -2.58 6.67 0.55
N VAL A 227 -1.70 7.66 0.55
CA VAL A 227 -2.09 9.03 0.89
C VAL A 227 -2.57 9.68 -0.41
N PRO A 228 -3.85 10.03 -0.55
CA PRO A 228 -4.31 10.71 -1.75
C PRO A 228 -3.49 11.98 -1.93
N GLU A 229 -2.87 12.15 -3.10
CA GLU A 229 -2.14 13.38 -3.39
C GLU A 229 -3.03 14.59 -3.04
N PRO A 230 -2.48 15.61 -2.37
CA PRO A 230 -3.31 16.72 -1.95
C PRO A 230 -3.89 17.37 -3.22
N THR A 231 -5.23 17.39 -3.30
CA THR A 231 -6.04 17.90 -4.44
C THR A 231 -5.64 19.30 -4.92
N THR A 232 -4.81 20.00 -4.15
CA THR A 232 -4.00 21.16 -4.57
C THR A 232 -3.19 20.95 -5.85
N ALA A 233 -2.62 19.78 -6.15
CA ALA A 233 -1.87 19.55 -7.39
C ALA A 233 -2.80 19.55 -8.61
N LEU A 234 -3.94 18.86 -8.50
CA LEU A 234 -5.00 18.87 -9.49
C LEU A 234 -5.60 20.28 -9.66
N LEU A 235 -5.87 20.97 -8.54
CA LEU A 235 -6.41 22.33 -8.54
C LEU A 235 -5.42 23.34 -9.13
N LEU A 236 -4.12 23.16 -8.90
CA LEU A 236 -3.06 23.94 -9.52
C LEU A 236 -3.05 23.71 -11.04
N GLY A 237 -3.17 22.45 -11.47
CA GLY A 237 -3.28 22.09 -12.89
C GLY A 237 -4.49 22.75 -13.57
N PHE A 238 -5.68 22.63 -12.97
CA PHE A 238 -6.88 23.32 -13.48
C PHE A 238 -6.78 24.84 -13.39
N GLY A 239 -6.13 25.38 -12.35
CA GLY A 239 -5.88 26.81 -12.18
C GLY A 239 -5.00 27.39 -13.30
N LEU A 240 -3.92 26.69 -13.67
CA LEU A 240 -3.07 27.06 -14.80
C LEU A 240 -3.79 26.97 -16.15
N LEU A 241 -4.58 25.92 -16.37
CA LEU A 241 -5.41 25.80 -17.57
C LEU A 241 -6.45 26.92 -17.66
N GLY A 242 -7.06 27.29 -16.54
CA GLY A 242 -7.97 28.43 -16.43
C GLY A 242 -7.30 29.76 -16.78
N LEU A 243 -6.09 30.00 -16.28
CA LEU A 243 -5.31 31.21 -16.60
C LEU A 243 -4.95 31.31 -18.08
N CYS A 244 -4.52 30.20 -18.69
CA CYS A 244 -4.22 30.12 -20.12
C CYS A 244 -5.46 30.36 -20.99
N ALA A 245 -6.64 29.92 -20.57
CA ALA A 245 -7.90 30.15 -21.28
C ALA A 245 -8.36 31.62 -21.21
N VAL A 246 -8.15 32.30 -20.08
CA VAL A 246 -8.49 33.73 -19.92
C VAL A 246 -7.52 34.65 -20.66
N GLY A 247 -6.23 34.29 -20.74
CA GLY A 247 -5.21 35.05 -21.47
C GLY A 247 -5.49 35.21 -22.97
N ARG A 248 -6.15 34.22 -23.60
CA ARG A 248 -6.53 34.28 -25.03
C ARG A 248 -7.64 35.26 -25.37
N LYS A 249 -8.40 35.78 -24.40
CA LYS A 249 -9.47 36.77 -24.68
C LYS A 249 -8.99 38.22 -24.72
N ARG A 250 -7.72 38.50 -24.40
CA ARG A 250 -7.16 39.86 -24.38
C ARG A 250 -6.02 40.12 -25.38
N ALA A 251 -5.69 39.17 -26.25
CA ALA A 251 -4.73 39.35 -27.35
C ALA A 251 -5.45 39.39 -28.71
#